data_AF-A0A7X9GEG7-F1
#
_entry.id   AF-A0A7X9GEG7-F1
#
_cell.length_a   1.000
_cell.length_b   1.000
_cell.length_c   1.000
_cell.angle_alpha   90.00
_cell.angle_beta   90.00
_cell.angle_gamma   90.00
#
_symmetry.space_group_name_H-M   'P 1'
#
loop_
_entity.id
_entity.type
_entity.pdbx_description
1 polymer ?
#
loop_
_entity_poly.entity_id
_entity_poly.type
_entity_poly.pdbx_seq_one_letter_code
_entity_poly.pdbx_strand_id
1 'polypeptide(L)' 'MEKKTLERLEYYKILEQLASLTTSPLGREKVMELEPVDDLALILGW' A
#
# COMPACT_ATOMS: atom_id res chain seq x y z
N MET A 1 1.14 8.22 -8.17
CA MET A 1 1.88 7.37 -9.14
C MET A 1 0.95 6.78 -10.22
N GLU A 2 1.41 6.59 -11.47
CA GLU A 2 0.60 6.01 -12.56
C GLU A 2 0.29 4.51 -12.35
N LYS A 3 -0.94 4.08 -12.70
CA LYS A 3 -1.40 2.69 -12.56
C LYS A 3 -0.50 1.66 -13.27
N LYS A 4 -0.05 1.96 -14.50
CA LYS A 4 0.84 1.08 -15.27
C LYS A 4 2.16 0.82 -14.57
N THR A 5 2.68 1.82 -13.86
CA THR A 5 3.91 1.71 -13.08
C THR A 5 3.68 0.78 -11.88
N LEU A 6 2.55 0.91 -11.20
CA LEU A 6 2.20 0.04 -10.07
C LEU A 6 2.02 -1.42 -10.48
N GLU A 7 1.40 -1.67 -11.63
CA GLU A 7 1.28 -3.01 -12.20
C GLU A 7 2.66 -3.59 -12.55
N ARG A 8 3.52 -2.81 -13.21
CA ARG A 8 4.89 -3.23 -13.55
C ARG A 8 5.75 -3.51 -12.32
N LEU A 9 5.55 -2.77 -11.24
CA LEU A 9 6.23 -2.97 -9.96
C LEU A 9 5.58 -4.06 -9.10
N GLU A 10 4.50 -4.68 -9.58
CA GLU A 10 3.75 -5.71 -8.85
C GLU A 10 3.29 -5.22 -7.46
N TYR A 11 2.91 -3.94 -7.35
CA TYR A 11 2.58 -3.31 -6.06
C TYR A 11 1.49 -4.06 -5.28
N TYR A 12 0.54 -4.68 -5.98
CA TYR A 12 -0.49 -5.52 -5.37
C TYR A 12 0.09 -6.67 -4.52
N LYS A 13 1.24 -7.27 -4.92
CA LYS A 13 1.91 -8.32 -4.14
C LYS A 13 2.47 -7.78 -2.84
N ILE A 14 2.92 -6.52 -2.83
CA ILE A 14 3.37 -5.84 -1.61
C ILE A 14 2.19 -5.66 -0.67
N LEU A 15 1.04 -5.22 -1.18
CA LEU A 15 -0.19 -5.11 -0.37
C LEU A 15 -0.62 -6.48 0.19
N GLU A 16 -0.57 -7.55 -0.60
CA GLU A 16 -0.87 -8.92 -0.15
C GLU A 16 0.09 -9.40 0.95
N GLN A 17 1.38 -9.12 0.81
CA GLN A 17 2.38 -9.46 1.83
C GLN A 17 2.12 -8.69 3.13
N LEU A 18 1.84 -7.39 3.05
CA LEU A 18 1.50 -6.58 4.22
C LEU A 18 0.19 -7.05 4.88
N ALA A 19 -0.82 -7.37 4.07
CA ALA A 19 -2.10 -7.90 4.53
C ALA A 19 -1.93 -9.21 5.30
N SER A 20 -0.97 -10.06 4.89
CA SER A 20 -0.66 -11.32 5.58
C SER A 20 -0.12 -11.13 7.00
N LEU A 21 0.43 -9.95 7.32
CA LEU A 21 0.97 -9.62 8.63
C LEU A 21 -0.09 -9.02 9.57
N THR A 22 -1.28 -8.70 9.06
CA THR A 22 -2.37 -8.14 9.87
C THR A 22 -3.05 -9.24 10.68
N THR A 23 -3.44 -8.92 11.91
CA THR A 23 -4.11 -9.87 12.83
C THR A 23 -5.63 -9.75 12.80
N SER A 24 -6.18 -8.74 12.13
CA SER A 24 -7.63 -8.49 12.05
C SER A 24 -8.11 -8.36 10.60
N PRO A 25 -9.33 -8.82 10.29
CA PRO A 25 -9.93 -8.65 8.96
C PRO A 25 -10.00 -7.19 8.52
N LEU A 26 -10.34 -6.28 9.44
CA LEU A 26 -10.36 -4.84 9.17
C LEU A 26 -8.98 -4.29 8.81
N GLY A 27 -7.93 -4.74 9.49
CA GLY A 27 -6.55 -4.38 9.16
C GLY A 27 -6.17 -4.84 7.76
N ARG A 28 -6.56 -6.05 7.38
CA ARG A 28 -6.37 -6.58 6.03
C ARG A 28 -7.05 -5.71 4.97
N GLU A 29 -8.31 -5.35 5.17
CA GLU A 29 -9.05 -4.46 4.26
C GLU A 29 -8.35 -3.11 4.11
N LYS A 30 -7.94 -2.50 5.23
CA LYS A 30 -7.23 -1.22 5.25
C LYS A 30 -5.90 -1.25 4.50
N VAL A 31 -5.16 -2.36 4.60
CA VAL A 31 -3.91 -2.53 3.85
C VAL A 31 -4.18 -2.62 2.34
N MET A 32 -5.24 -3.32 1.93
CA MET A 32 -5.57 -3.45 0.50
C MET A 32 -6.04 -2.14 -0.14
N GLU A 33 -6.46 -1.15 0.67
CA GLU A 33 -6.84 0.19 0.24
C GLU A 33 -5.65 1.18 0.17
N LEU A 34 -4.42 0.76 0.54
CA LEU A 34 -3.27 1.66 0.55
C LEU A 34 -2.87 2.09 -0.86
N GLU A 35 -2.56 3.38 -1.00
CA GLU A 35 -1.98 3.96 -2.20
C GLU A 35 -0.61 4.56 -1.89
N PRO A 36 0.35 4.48 -2.82
CA PRO A 36 1.66 5.06 -2.63
C PRO A 36 1.59 6.59 -2.68
N VAL A 37 2.13 7.22 -1.64
CA VAL A 37 2.28 8.66 -1.51
C VAL A 37 3.69 9.06 -1.94
N ASP A 38 3.80 10.04 -2.83
CA ASP A 38 5.06 10.61 -3.31
C ASP A 38 5.31 12.05 -2.77
N ASP A 39 4.36 12.57 -1.98
CA ASP A 39 4.49 13.84 -1.29
C ASP A 39 5.44 13.71 -0.09
N LEU A 40 6.63 14.29 -0.22
CA LEU A 40 7.65 14.27 0.81
C LEU A 40 7.21 15.00 2.10
N ALA A 41 6.43 16.08 2.01
CA ALA A 41 5.98 16.82 3.18
C ALA A 41 4.98 15.98 4.00
N LEU A 42 4.10 15.25 3.33
CA LEU A 42 3.21 14.29 3.99
C LEU A 42 4.00 13.15 4.64
N ILE A 43 4.99 12.58 3.94
CA ILE A 43 5.82 11.49 4.48
C ILE A 43 6.58 11.93 5.75
N LEU A 44 7.11 13.16 5.75
CA LEU A 44 7.87 13.69 6.90
C LEU A 44 6.99 14.15 8.07
N GLY A 45 5.68 14.29 7.86
CA GLY A 45 4.73 14.75 8.88
C GLY A 45 4.07 13.65 9.70
N TRP A 46 4.40 12.38 9.45
CA TRP A 46 3.86 11.19 10.12
C TRP A 46 4.77 10.66 11.23
#